data_AF-A0A7V3ULC6-F1
#
_entry.id   AF-A0A7V3ULC6-F1
#
_cell.length_a   1.000
_cell.length_b   1.000
_cell.length_c   1.000
_cell.angle_alpha   90.00
_cell.angle_beta   90.00
_cell.angle_gamma   90.00
#
_symmetry.space_group_name_H-M   'P 1'
#
loop_
_entity.id
_entity.type
_entity.pdbx_description
1 polymer ?
#
loop_
_entity_poly.entity_id
_entity_poly.type
_entity_poly.pdbx_seq_one_letter_code
_entity_poly.pdbx_strand_id
1 'polypeptide(L)' 'EKEVESVVDRIIAENPETVVQYKGGKQKAFGFFVGEVMKATKGKANPQLVNKLLKEKLSS' A
#
# COMPACT_ATOMS: atom_id res chain seq x y z
N GLU A 1 -7.43 11.16 7.47
CA GLU A 1 -7.96 9.79 7.71
C GLU A 1 -6.87 8.91 8.33
N LYS A 2 -6.79 8.85 9.66
CA LYS A 2 -5.80 7.98 10.35
C LYS A 2 -6.05 6.49 10.10
N GLU A 3 -7.30 6.13 9.78
CA GLU A 3 -7.70 4.75 9.51
C GLU A 3 -7.08 4.20 8.23
N VAL A 4 -7.06 4.97 7.13
CA VAL A 4 -6.47 4.52 5.85
C VAL A 4 -4.95 4.36 5.99
N GLU A 5 -4.30 5.30 6.67
CA GLU A 5 -2.87 5.21 6.95
C GLU A 5 -2.52 3.97 7.80
N SER A 6 -3.31 3.68 8.83
CA SER A 6 -3.12 2.48 9.67
C SER A 6 -3.28 1.20 8.88
N VAL A 7 -4.24 1.17 7.93
CA VAL A 7 -4.42 0.02 7.02
C VAL A 7 -3.21 -0.11 6.08
N VAL A 8 -2.72 1.00 5.52
CA VAL A 8 -1.52 1.00 4.66
C VAL A 8 -0.32 0.44 5.42
N ASP A 9 -0.05 0.94 6.62
CA ASP A 9 1.07 0.51 7.45
C ASP A 9 0.98 -0.99 7.77
N ARG A 10 -0.23 -1.46 8.11
CA ARG A 10 -0.49 -2.87 8.37
C ARG A 10 -0.23 -3.74 7.13
N ILE A 11 -0.76 -3.38 5.97
CA ILE A 11 -0.59 -4.17 4.74
C ILE A 11 0.88 -4.22 4.32
N ILE A 12 1.62 -3.13 4.46
CA ILE A 12 3.08 -3.10 4.20
C ILE A 12 3.80 -4.05 5.16
N ALA A 13 3.48 -4.01 6.45
CA ALA A 13 4.10 -4.87 7.46
C ALA A 13 3.76 -6.36 7.29
N GLU A 14 2.55 -6.68 6.81
CA GLU A 14 2.11 -8.05 6.54
C GLU A 14 2.73 -8.65 5.25
N ASN A 15 3.30 -7.82 4.37
CA ASN A 15 3.82 -8.25 3.06
C ASN A 15 5.29 -7.83 2.80
N PRO A 16 6.24 -8.22 3.68
CA PRO A 16 7.64 -7.76 3.59
C PRO A 16 8.33 -8.20 2.29
N GLU A 17 8.00 -9.37 1.76
CA GLU A 17 8.52 -9.86 0.48
C GLU A 17 8.13 -8.97 -0.71
N THR A 18 6.90 -8.46 -0.70
CA THR A 18 6.40 -7.56 -1.74
C THR A 18 7.04 -6.17 -1.63
N VAL A 19 7.39 -5.74 -0.41
CA VAL A 19 8.20 -4.53 -0.20
C VAL A 19 9.57 -4.68 -0.82
N VAL A 20 10.25 -5.82 -0.62
CA VAL A 20 11.55 -6.10 -1.25
C VAL A 20 11.44 -6.10 -2.77
N GLN A 21 10.38 -6.71 -3.31
CA GLN A 21 10.12 -6.69 -4.76
C GLN A 21 9.90 -5.27 -5.29
N TYR A 22 9.15 -4.43 -4.57
CA TYR A 22 8.95 -3.03 -4.92
C TYR A 22 10.28 -2.25 -4.92
N LYS A 23 11.08 -2.40 -3.85
CA LYS A 23 12.40 -1.77 -3.74
C LYS A 23 13.39 -2.29 -4.80
N GLY A 24 13.21 -3.52 -5.28
CA GLY A 24 13.91 -4.09 -6.43
C GLY A 24 13.43 -3.59 -7.80
N GLY A 25 12.55 -2.58 -7.85
CA GLY A 25 12.07 -1.96 -9.09
C GLY A 25 10.89 -2.66 -9.76
N LYS A 26 10.28 -3.67 -9.12
CA LYS A 26 9.12 -4.36 -9.69
C LYS A 26 7.86 -3.52 -9.51
N GLN A 27 7.48 -2.78 -10.54
CA GLN A 27 6.27 -1.94 -10.54
C GLN A 27 4.97 -2.72 -10.23
N LYS A 28 4.91 -4.02 -10.54
CA LYS A 28 3.75 -4.88 -10.21
C LYS A 28 3.48 -4.97 -8.70
N ALA A 29 4.52 -4.85 -7.86
CA ALA A 29 4.38 -4.88 -6.40
C ALA A 29 3.56 -3.70 -5.88
N PHE A 30 3.65 -2.53 -6.54
CA PHE A 30 2.86 -1.36 -6.14
C PHE A 30 1.36 -1.58 -6.37
N GLY A 31 0.98 -2.13 -7.53
CA GLY A 31 -0.41 -2.45 -7.84
C GLY A 31 -1.04 -3.47 -6.88
N PHE A 32 -0.22 -4.42 -6.39
CA PHE A 32 -0.64 -5.35 -5.34
C PHE A 32 -1.04 -4.62 -4.06
N PHE A 33 -0.19 -3.71 -3.56
CA PHE A 33 -0.47 -2.96 -2.34
C PHE A 33 -1.73 -2.09 -2.46
N VAL A 34 -1.93 -1.44 -3.61
CA VAL A 34 -3.15 -0.66 -3.87
C VAL A 34 -4.39 -1.57 -3.78
N GLY A 35 -4.34 -2.76 -4.40
CA GLY A 35 -5.42 -3.73 -4.37
C GLY A 35 -5.74 -4.22 -2.95
N GLU A 36 -4.72 -4.57 -2.16
CA GLU A 36 -4.89 -5.07 -0.79
C GLU A 36 -5.45 -3.99 0.14
N VAL A 37 -4.97 -2.75 0.05
CA VAL A 37 -5.53 -1.62 0.82
C VAL A 37 -6.99 -1.36 0.42
N MET A 38 -7.29 -1.44 -0.87
CA MET A 38 -8.66 -1.24 -1.36
C MET A 38 -9.61 -2.35 -0.89
N LYS A 39 -9.14 -3.58 -0.86
CA LYS A 39 -9.87 -4.73 -0.32
C LYS A 39 -10.09 -4.60 1.20
N ALA A 40 -9.05 -4.25 1.96
CA ALA A 40 -9.12 -4.07 3.41
C ALA A 40 -10.10 -2.94 3.81
N THR A 41 -10.16 -1.88 3.01
CA THR A 41 -11.10 -0.76 3.20
C THR A 41 -12.48 -1.01 2.57
N LYS A 42 -12.70 -2.18 1.96
CA LYS A 42 -13.94 -2.54 1.24
C LYS A 42 -14.35 -1.50 0.19
N GLY A 43 -13.37 -0.95 -0.53
CA GLY A 43 -13.59 0.08 -1.55
C GLY A 43 -13.91 1.47 -1.02
N LYS A 44 -13.89 1.70 0.31
CA LYS A 44 -14.23 2.99 0.91
C LYS A 44 -13.09 4.01 0.88
N ALA A 45 -11.84 3.56 0.81
CA ALA A 45 -10.72 4.48 0.79
C ALA A 45 -10.60 5.20 -0.56
N ASN A 46 -10.15 6.44 -0.52
CA ASN A 46 -9.92 7.22 -1.73
C ASN A 46 -8.66 6.67 -2.47
N PRO A 47 -8.76 6.29 -3.76
CA PRO A 47 -7.63 5.73 -4.50
C PRO A 47 -6.44 6.68 -4.61
N GLN A 48 -6.67 7.99 -4.80
CA GLN A 48 -5.59 8.98 -4.87
C GLN A 48 -4.84 9.06 -3.53
N LEU A 49 -5.56 9.02 -2.41
CA LEU A 49 -4.95 9.01 -1.08
C LEU A 49 -4.15 7.74 -0.84
N VAL A 50 -4.71 6.56 -1.18
CA VAL A 50 -4.03 5.27 -1.04
C VAL A 50 -2.72 5.25 -1.83
N ASN A 51 -2.76 5.70 -3.09
CA ASN A 51 -1.56 5.80 -3.93
C ASN A 51 -0.50 6.73 -3.31
N LYS A 52 -0.92 7.88 -2.78
CA LYS A 52 -0.02 8.84 -2.13
C LYS A 52 0.66 8.21 -0.91
N LEU A 53 -0.13 7.65 0.01
CA LEU A 53 0.38 7.04 1.24
C LEU A 53 1.31 5.86 0.95
N LEU A 54 0.93 4.97 0.04
CA LEU A 54 1.78 3.84 -0.36
C LEU A 54 3.11 4.31 -0.94
N LYS A 55 3.09 5.34 -1.80
CA LYS A 55 4.31 5.89 -2.38
C LYS A 55 5.20 6.50 -1.30
N GLU A 56 4.65 7.29 -0.38
CA GLU A 56 5.38 7.89 0.74
C GLU A 56 6.01 6.80 1.64
N LYS A 57 5.26 5.76 2.03
CA LYS A 57 5.73 4.72 2.96
C LYS A 57 6.71 3.73 2.31
N LEU A 58 6.55 3.40 1.03
CA LEU A 58 7.41 2.44 0.33
C LEU A 58 8.69 3.05 -0.25
N SER A 59 8.69 4.38 -0.51
CA SER A 59 9.89 5.10 -0.97
C SER A 59 10.81 5.56 0.16
N SER A 60 10.35 5.46 1.42
CA SER A 60 11.16 5.69 2.61
C SER A 60 11.97 4.45 3.04
#